data_AF-A0A3C1IEY3-F1
#
_entry.id   AF-A0A3C1IEY3-F1
#
_cell.length_a   1.000
_cell.length_b   1.000
_cell.length_c   1.000
_cell.angle_alpha   90.00
_cell.angle_beta   90.00
_cell.angle_gamma   90.00
#
_symmetry.space_group_name_H-M   'P 1'
#
loop_
_entity.id
_entity.type
_entity.pdbx_description
1 polymer ?
#
loop_
_entity_poly.entity_id
_entity_poly.type
_entity_poly.pdbx_seq_one_letter_code
_entity_poly.pdbx_strand_id
1 'polypeptide(L)'
;EGFTPPKLRMGMGSLIAAHTMFLMALVVIIVRARLAGMDRSLIEASSDLYATPMATFRQVTLPMIFPAILAGFLLSFTFSFDDFIIAFFVAGSETTLPIYVFSSIRRGVTPEINAIGTMVLGVSLLLLITAQLLLQRGGHKSR
;
A
#
# COMPACT_ATOMS: atom_id res chain seq x y z
N GLU A 1 -17.76 41.75 -3.75
CA GLU A 1 -17.18 40.93 -2.66
C GLU A 1 -16.18 39.98 -3.29
N GLY A 2 -14.90 40.10 -2.93
CA GLY A 2 -13.81 39.39 -3.62
C GLY A 2 -13.79 37.91 -3.26
N PHE A 3 -14.02 37.04 -4.26
CA PHE A 3 -13.77 35.61 -4.13
C PHE A 3 -12.25 35.41 -3.93
N THR A 4 -11.84 35.22 -2.68
CA THR A 4 -10.50 34.72 -2.40
C THR A 4 -10.54 33.22 -2.64
N PRO A 5 -9.84 32.70 -3.67
CA PRO A 5 -9.85 31.27 -3.91
C PRO A 5 -9.28 30.57 -2.66
N PRO A 6 -9.84 29.41 -2.27
CA PRO A 6 -9.35 28.66 -1.12
C PRO A 6 -7.86 28.35 -1.32
N LYS A 7 -7.02 28.87 -0.42
CA LYS A 7 -5.59 28.59 -0.42
C LYS A 7 -5.39 27.17 0.10
N LEU A 8 -5.33 26.19 -0.80
CA LEU A 8 -4.93 24.83 -0.47
C LEU A 8 -3.45 24.84 -0.08
N ARG A 9 -3.19 24.75 1.23
CA ARG A 9 -1.83 24.69 1.76
C ARG A 9 -1.31 23.26 1.62
N MET A 10 -0.16 23.10 0.99
CA MET A 10 0.55 21.83 0.97
C MET A 10 1.09 21.49 2.35
N GLY A 11 1.11 20.20 2.68
CA GLY A 11 1.48 19.70 4.00
C GLY A 11 1.08 18.24 4.16
N MET A 12 0.97 17.79 5.41
CA MET A 12 0.61 16.41 5.72
C MET A 12 -0.74 15.97 5.10
N GLY A 13 -1.75 16.85 5.08
CA GLY A 13 -3.06 16.52 4.53
C GLY A 13 -3.04 16.25 3.02
N SER A 14 -2.31 17.07 2.26
CA SER A 14 -2.16 16.88 0.81
C SER A 14 -1.27 15.68 0.51
N LEU A 15 -0.27 15.40 1.35
CA LEU A 15 0.56 14.20 1.25
C LEU A 15 -0.27 12.92 1.42
N ILE A 16 -1.09 12.85 2.49
CA ILE A 16 -1.99 11.72 2.74
C ILE A 16 -2.97 11.56 1.58
N ALA A 17 -3.59 12.65 1.12
CA ALA A 17 -4.55 12.58 0.01
C ALA A 17 -3.90 12.07 -1.28
N ALA A 18 -2.71 12.56 -1.63
CA ALA A 18 -2.02 12.16 -2.85
C ALA A 18 -1.60 10.68 -2.82
N HIS A 19 -0.98 10.23 -1.72
CA HIS A 19 -0.62 8.82 -1.54
C HIS A 19 -1.85 7.91 -1.53
N THR A 20 -2.90 8.30 -0.81
CA THR A 20 -4.13 7.50 -0.74
C THR A 20 -4.76 7.37 -2.11
N MET A 21 -4.93 8.46 -2.86
CA MET A 21 -5.54 8.42 -4.19
C MET A 21 -4.73 7.58 -5.18
N PHE A 22 -3.40 7.74 -5.19
CA PHE A 22 -2.52 6.98 -6.08
C PHE A 22 -2.54 5.48 -5.75
N LEU A 23 -2.34 5.14 -4.48
CA LEU A 23 -2.23 3.75 -4.04
C LEU A 23 -3.59 3.04 -3.99
N MET A 24 -4.69 3.77 -3.84
CA MET A 24 -6.04 3.20 -3.94
C MET A 24 -6.25 2.49 -5.28
N ALA A 25 -5.80 3.08 -6.39
CA ALA A 25 -5.92 2.45 -7.71
C ALA A 25 -5.22 1.09 -7.76
N LEU A 26 -4.02 1.01 -7.19
CA LEU A 26 -3.24 -0.23 -7.08
C LEU A 26 -3.97 -1.29 -6.25
N VAL A 27 -4.45 -0.91 -5.06
CA VAL A 27 -5.17 -1.83 -4.16
C VAL A 27 -6.46 -2.33 -4.81
N VAL A 28 -7.20 -1.45 -5.49
CA VAL A 28 -8.43 -1.82 -6.22
C VAL A 28 -8.15 -2.86 -7.30
N ILE A 29 -7.05 -2.71 -8.06
CA ILE A 29 -6.68 -3.70 -9.09
C ILE A 29 -6.45 -5.08 -8.46
N ILE A 30 -5.70 -5.14 -7.35
CA ILE A 30 -5.38 -6.40 -6.65
C ILE A 30 -6.63 -7.07 -6.10
N VAL A 31 -7.49 -6.30 -5.42
CA VAL A 31 -8.73 -6.83 -4.83
C VAL A 31 -9.72 -7.26 -5.92
N ARG A 32 -9.84 -6.50 -7.02
CA ARG A 32 -10.70 -6.87 -8.15
C ARG A 32 -10.22 -8.15 -8.84
N ALA A 33 -8.91 -8.33 -9.02
CA ALA A 33 -8.36 -9.55 -9.57
C ALA A 33 -8.73 -10.77 -8.71
N ARG A 34 -8.66 -10.63 -7.37
CA ARG A 34 -9.06 -11.70 -6.45
C ARG A 34 -10.56 -12.02 -6.53
N LEU A 35 -11.40 -10.99 -6.58
CA LEU A 35 -12.85 -11.15 -6.73
C LEU A 35 -13.23 -11.83 -8.05
N ALA A 36 -12.55 -11.48 -9.15
CA ALA A 36 -12.83 -12.06 -10.48
C ALA A 36 -12.51 -13.57 -10.55
N GLY A 37 -11.52 -14.04 -9.78
CA GLY A 37 -11.16 -15.46 -9.71
C GLY A 37 -11.90 -16.27 -8.65
N MET A 38 -12.93 -15.71 -8.02
CA MET A 38 -13.67 -16.36 -6.93
C MET A 38 -14.87 -17.14 -7.46
N ASP A 39 -15.07 -18.37 -6.98
CA ASP A 39 -16.26 -19.15 -7.31
C ASP A 39 -17.49 -18.54 -6.64
N ARG A 40 -18.56 -18.37 -7.42
CA ARG A 40 -19.84 -17.81 -6.96
C ARG A 40 -20.68 -18.82 -6.19
N SER A 41 -20.37 -20.11 -6.28
CA SER A 41 -21.09 -21.18 -5.58
C SER A 41 -21.21 -20.95 -4.07
N LEU A 42 -20.18 -20.39 -3.43
CA LEU A 42 -20.20 -20.09 -1.99
C LEU A 42 -21.13 -18.92 -1.63
N ILE A 43 -21.31 -17.97 -2.54
CA ILE A 43 -22.23 -16.84 -2.36
C ILE A 43 -23.67 -17.33 -2.56
N GLU A 44 -23.90 -18.16 -3.57
CA GLU A 44 -25.20 -18.79 -3.84
C GLU A 44 -25.62 -19.68 -2.67
N ALA A 45 -24.74 -20.55 -2.18
CA ALA A 45 -25.00 -21.39 -1.01
C ALA A 45 -25.33 -20.58 0.25
N SER A 46 -24.68 -19.42 0.45
CA SER A 46 -25.03 -18.54 1.58
C SER A 46 -26.45 -17.97 1.44
N SER A 47 -26.89 -17.69 0.21
CA SER A 47 -28.23 -17.19 -0.09
C SER A 47 -29.29 -18.29 0.10
N ASP A 48 -28.95 -19.54 -0.25
CA ASP A 48 -29.81 -20.71 0.00
C ASP A 48 -30.04 -20.96 1.50
N LEU A 49 -29.05 -20.64 2.34
CA LEU A 49 -29.18 -20.64 3.80
C LEU A 49 -29.89 -19.39 4.36
N TYR A 50 -30.54 -18.58 3.51
CA TYR A 50 -31.20 -17.33 3.86
C TYR A 50 -30.28 -16.29 4.52
N ALA A 51 -28.97 -16.32 4.24
CA ALA A 51 -28.06 -15.30 4.74
C ALA A 51 -28.33 -13.93 4.08
N THR A 52 -28.28 -12.87 4.88
CA THR A 52 -28.40 -11.50 4.36
C THR A 52 -27.11 -11.10 3.61
N PRO A 53 -27.15 -10.14 2.67
CA PRO A 53 -25.95 -9.70 1.93
C PRO A 53 -24.80 -9.26 2.83
N MET A 54 -25.10 -8.65 3.97
CA MET A 54 -24.09 -8.25 4.96
C MET A 54 -23.48 -9.46 5.69
N ALA A 55 -24.29 -10.48 5.99
CA ALA A 55 -23.80 -11.74 6.57
C ALA A 55 -22.90 -12.49 5.57
N THR A 56 -23.35 -12.63 4.32
CA THR A 56 -22.55 -13.21 3.22
C THR A 56 -21.24 -12.45 3.02
N PHE A 57 -21.27 -11.12 3.02
CA PHE A 57 -20.05 -10.32 2.90
C PHE A 57 -19.08 -10.60 4.05
N ARG A 58 -19.53 -10.54 5.30
CA ARG A 58 -18.64 -10.69 6.47
C ARG A 58 -18.13 -12.11 6.66
N GLN A 59 -18.94 -13.12 6.36
CA GLN A 59 -18.63 -14.52 6.64
C GLN A 59 -18.00 -15.25 5.46
N VAL A 60 -18.29 -14.83 4.22
CA VAL A 60 -17.89 -15.53 3.01
C VAL A 60 -16.95 -14.65 2.18
N THR A 61 -17.42 -13.51 1.67
CA THR A 61 -16.63 -12.67 0.77
C THR A 61 -15.38 -12.09 1.42
N LEU A 62 -15.51 -11.46 2.59
CA LEU A 62 -14.44 -10.75 3.27
C LEU A 62 -13.27 -11.68 3.63
N PRO A 63 -13.46 -12.85 4.28
CA PRO A 63 -12.37 -13.79 4.52
C PRO A 63 -11.69 -14.29 3.25
N MET A 64 -12.44 -14.49 2.16
CA MET A 64 -11.88 -14.96 0.88
C MET A 64 -11.02 -13.91 0.16
N ILE A 65 -11.37 -12.62 0.28
CA ILE A 65 -10.60 -11.51 -0.29
C ILE A 65 -9.55 -10.95 0.67
N PHE A 66 -9.62 -11.28 1.96
CA PHE A 66 -8.70 -10.77 2.99
C PHE A 66 -7.22 -10.97 2.64
N PRO A 67 -6.77 -12.13 2.12
CA PRO A 67 -5.37 -12.28 1.69
C PRO A 67 -4.95 -11.28 0.62
N ALA A 68 -5.86 -10.93 -0.31
CA ALA A 68 -5.61 -9.94 -1.35
C ALA A 68 -5.64 -8.51 -0.80
N ILE A 69 -6.52 -8.21 0.16
CA ILE A 69 -6.52 -6.92 0.87
C ILE A 69 -5.19 -6.74 1.61
N LEU A 70 -4.72 -7.77 2.32
CA LEU A 70 -3.45 -7.74 3.04
C LEU A 70 -2.26 -7.56 2.09
N ALA A 71 -2.24 -8.28 0.96
CA ALA A 71 -1.22 -8.10 -0.07
C ALA A 71 -1.22 -6.68 -0.65
N GLY A 72 -2.41 -6.15 -0.97
CA GLY A 72 -2.58 -4.77 -1.44
C GLY A 72 -2.12 -3.74 -0.42
N PHE A 73 -2.47 -3.93 0.86
CA PHE A 73 -2.01 -3.09 1.97
C PHE A 73 -0.48 -3.07 2.06
N LEU A 74 0.17 -4.23 2.10
CA LEU A 74 1.63 -4.32 2.23
C LEU A 74 2.35 -3.70 1.02
N LEU A 75 1.85 -3.94 -0.19
CA LEU A 75 2.42 -3.35 -1.40
C LEU A 75 2.24 -1.83 -1.42
N SER A 76 1.04 -1.34 -1.05
CA SER A 76 0.77 0.10 -0.97
C SER A 76 1.63 0.79 0.10
N PHE A 77 1.84 0.15 1.25
CA PHE A 77 2.72 0.65 2.29
C PHE A 77 4.17 0.75 1.79
N THR A 78 4.63 -0.29 1.09
CA THR A 78 5.99 -0.31 0.51
C THR A 78 6.19 0.86 -0.46
N PHE A 79 5.27 1.03 -1.42
CA PHE A 79 5.34 2.15 -2.36
C PHE A 79 5.15 3.52 -1.69
N SER A 80 4.37 3.59 -0.62
CA SER A 80 4.21 4.85 0.11
C SER A 80 5.48 5.25 0.85
N PHE A 81 6.25 4.27 1.32
CA PHE A 81 7.45 4.50 2.11
C PHE A 81 8.64 4.94 1.25
N ASP A 82 8.74 4.43 0.02
CA ASP A 82 9.84 4.73 -0.90
C ASP A 82 9.55 5.88 -1.87
N ASP A 83 8.30 6.32 -2.03
CA ASP A 83 7.99 7.33 -3.03
C ASP A 83 8.49 8.73 -2.65
N PHE A 84 9.45 9.20 -3.45
CA PHE A 84 9.99 10.56 -3.38
C PHE A 84 9.17 11.54 -4.22
N ILE A 85 8.64 11.12 -5.38
CA ILE A 85 8.13 12.05 -6.40
C ILE A 85 6.87 12.75 -5.89
N ILE A 86 5.87 11.99 -5.43
CA ILE A 86 4.61 12.56 -4.91
C ILE A 86 4.90 13.37 -3.66
N ALA A 87 5.72 12.83 -2.75
CA ALA A 87 6.11 13.53 -1.54
C ALA A 87 6.76 14.88 -1.83
N PHE A 88 7.73 14.94 -2.75
CA PHE A 88 8.46 16.16 -3.09
C PHE A 88 7.54 17.26 -3.63
N PHE A 89 6.53 16.91 -4.42
CA PHE A 89 5.63 17.89 -5.02
C PHE A 89 4.52 18.37 -4.07
N VAL A 90 4.19 17.61 -3.03
CA VAL A 90 2.93 17.82 -2.28
C VAL A 90 3.14 17.94 -0.75
N ALA A 91 4.34 17.66 -0.22
CA ALA A 91 4.63 17.72 1.21
C ALA A 91 4.72 19.15 1.78
N GLY A 92 4.89 20.19 0.95
CA GLY A 92 5.01 21.57 1.42
C GLY A 92 6.23 21.79 2.32
N SER A 93 6.01 22.16 3.58
CA SER A 93 7.07 22.32 4.59
C SER A 93 7.46 21.02 5.29
N GLU A 94 6.73 19.93 5.07
CA GLU A 94 7.00 18.65 5.72
C GLU A 94 8.19 17.95 5.04
N THR A 95 9.11 17.42 5.85
CA THR A 95 10.29 16.71 5.33
C THR A 95 10.12 15.21 5.57
N THR A 96 9.80 14.47 4.51
CA THR A 96 9.77 13.00 4.56
C THR A 96 11.18 12.43 4.44
N LEU A 97 11.37 11.17 4.84
CA LEU A 97 12.66 10.50 4.75
C LEU A 97 13.23 10.52 3.31
N PRO A 98 12.45 10.20 2.24
CA PRO A 98 12.95 10.33 0.87
C PRO A 98 13.36 11.76 0.48
N ILE A 99 12.58 12.77 0.88
CA ILE A 99 12.91 14.18 0.64
C ILE A 99 14.21 14.57 1.34
N TYR A 100 14.37 14.14 2.60
CA TYR A 100 15.59 14.39 3.37
C TYR A 100 16.82 13.80 2.68
N VAL A 101 16.77 12.50 2.34
CA VAL A 101 17.88 11.80 1.68
C VAL A 101 18.25 12.48 0.37
N PHE A 102 17.28 12.78 -0.48
CA PHE A 102 17.53 13.47 -1.76
C PHE A 102 18.12 14.87 -1.57
N SER A 103 17.57 15.65 -0.63
CA SER A 103 18.06 17.00 -0.34
C SER A 103 19.50 16.99 0.19
N SER A 104 19.84 15.98 0.99
CA SER A 104 21.17 15.82 1.58
C SER A 104 22.19 15.41 0.52
N ILE A 105 21.86 14.46 -0.37
CA ILE A 105 22.74 14.10 -1.49
C ILE A 105 23.09 15.31 -2.35
N ARG A 106 22.13 16.22 -2.60
CA ARG A 106 22.39 17.47 -3.33
C ARG A 106 23.34 18.43 -2.62
N ARG A 107 23.39 18.41 -1.28
CA ARG A 107 24.33 19.22 -0.48
C ARG A 107 25.71 18.57 -0.31
N GLY A 108 25.83 17.30 -0.66
CA GLY A 108 27.05 16.49 -0.52
C GLY A 108 26.77 15.18 0.21
N VAL A 109 27.43 14.10 -0.20
CA VAL A 109 27.25 12.78 0.41
C VAL A 109 27.98 12.74 1.76
N THR A 110 27.24 12.51 2.84
CA THR A 110 27.79 12.34 4.19
C THR A 110 27.78 10.86 4.61
N PRO A 111 28.63 10.44 5.57
CA PRO A 111 28.58 9.09 6.12
C PRO A 111 27.19 8.70 6.67
N GLU A 112 26.44 9.68 7.18
CA GLU A 112 25.07 9.49 7.67
C GLU A 112 24.12 9.02 6.56
N ILE A 113 24.19 9.61 5.37
CA ILE A 113 23.34 9.22 4.23
C ILE A 113 23.68 7.81 3.75
N ASN A 114 24.96 7.44 3.74
CA ASN A 114 25.38 6.09 3.40
C ASN A 114 24.88 5.07 4.43
N ALA A 115 24.87 5.43 5.71
CA ALA A 115 24.31 4.58 6.77
C ALA A 115 22.80 4.37 6.59
N ILE A 116 22.03 5.45 6.36
CA ILE A 116 20.59 5.38 6.10
C ILE A 116 20.31 4.51 4.86
N GLY A 117 21.01 4.76 3.75
CA GLY A 117 20.86 3.98 2.53
C GLY A 117 21.11 2.50 2.75
N THR A 118 22.19 2.15 3.45
CA THR A 118 22.54 0.74 3.76
C THR A 118 21.49 0.07 4.64
N MET A 119 20.97 0.78 5.66
CA MET A 119 19.90 0.26 6.53
C MET A 119 18.61 0.00 5.75
N VAL A 120 18.18 0.97 4.93
CA VAL A 120 16.96 0.82 4.11
C VAL A 120 17.11 -0.37 3.16
N LEU A 121 18.23 -0.46 2.45
CA LEU A 121 18.51 -1.58 1.53
C LEU A 121 18.53 -2.93 2.26
N GLY A 122 19.16 -2.98 3.43
CA GLY A 122 19.20 -4.18 4.28
C GLY A 122 17.81 -4.63 4.74
N VAL A 123 16.98 -3.71 5.21
CA VAL A 123 15.60 -4.00 5.62
C VAL A 123 14.77 -4.47 4.43
N SER A 124 14.85 -3.80 3.28
CA SER A 124 14.13 -4.20 2.05
C SER A 124 14.53 -5.61 1.60
N LEU A 125 15.82 -5.95 1.61
CA LEU A 125 16.29 -7.30 1.27
C LEU A 125 15.78 -8.35 2.26
N LEU A 126 15.80 -8.04 3.56
CA LEU A 126 15.33 -8.95 4.61
C LEU A 126 13.83 -9.23 4.47
N LEU A 127 13.03 -8.20 4.18
CA LEU A 127 11.59 -8.34 3.91
C LEU A 127 11.32 -9.17 2.64
N LEU A 128 12.08 -8.94 1.55
CA LEU A 128 11.94 -9.71 0.32
C LEU A 128 12.30 -11.19 0.52
N ILE A 129 13.41 -11.48 1.20
CA ILE A 129 13.85 -12.85 1.49
C ILE A 129 12.82 -13.56 2.37
N THR A 130 12.33 -12.90 3.44
CA THR A 130 11.31 -13.49 4.33
C THR A 130 10.00 -13.76 3.60
N ALA A 131 9.51 -12.83 2.78
CA ALA A 131 8.34 -13.03 1.94
C ALA A 131 8.51 -14.23 0.98
N GLN A 132 9.66 -14.32 0.31
CA GLN A 132 9.96 -15.41 -0.62
C GLN A 132 9.99 -16.77 0.10
N LEU A 133 10.61 -16.86 1.27
CA LEU A 133 10.65 -18.09 2.06
C LEU A 133 9.26 -18.53 2.55
N LEU A 134 8.39 -17.59 2.92
CA LEU A 134 7.01 -17.86 3.32
C LEU A 134 6.16 -18.37 2.15
N LEU A 135 6.29 -17.75 0.97
CA LEU A 135 5.56 -18.13 -0.23
C LEU A 135 6.00 -19.51 -0.76
N GLN A 136 7.31 -19.81 -0.74
CA GLN A 136 7.82 -21.13 -1.15
C GLN A 136 7.31 -22.26 -0.26
N ARG A 137 7.12 -22.01 1.04
CA ARG A 137 6.54 -22.99 1.98
C ARG A 137 5.06 -23.29 1.71
N GLY A 138 4.32 -22.35 1.13
CA GLY A 138 2.92 -22.53 0.73
C GLY A 138 2.74 -23.41 -0.52
N GLY A 139 3.72 -23.44 -1.43
CA GLY A 139 3.66 -24.21 -2.68
C GLY A 139 3.92 -25.70 -2.54
N HIS A 140 4.45 -26.17 -1.41
CA HIS A 140 4.84 -27.58 -1.22
C HIS A 140 3.75 -28.46 -0.59
N LYS A 141 2.57 -27.92 -0.29
CA LYS A 141 1.47 -28.66 0.37
C LYS A 141 0.38 -29.15 -0.60
N SER A 142 0.63 -29.12 -1.92
CA SER A 142 -0.34 -29.53 -2.96
C SER A 142 0.25 -30.54 -3.96
N ARG A 143 1.00 -31.53 -3.47
CA ARG A 143 1.35 -32.74 -4.21
C ARG A 143 1.02 -33.97 -3.38
#